data_AF-A0A7X7YCH0-F1
#
_entry.id   AF-A0A7X7YCH0-F1
#
_cell.length_a   1.000
_cell.length_b   1.000
_cell.length_c   1.000
_cell.angle_alpha   90.00
_cell.angle_beta   90.00
_cell.angle_gamma   90.00
#
_symmetry.space_group_name_H-M   'P 1'
#
loop_
_entity.id
_entity.type
_entity.pdbx_description
1 polymer ?
#
loop_
_entity_poly.entity_id
_entity_poly.type
_entity_poly.pdbx_seq_one_letter_code
_entity_poly.pdbx_strand_id
1 'polypeptide(L)'
;MIRIGLGPKEKQKVVDEYLSNNNINKAYCLYYRDFKPSYKTDCEIEYVEYADIIMYKYFYRLLEEIDDKKLIIVDGCMRTQNRSELTYNCAHHYLNQTPHKIIFEHFPIIDSKDDFMILLDFENKGKYKGKSFNYIFLHDEDIKIKPRKIKLNTIPVEISEKDFENYEKKKEYLFDNLGNKDPNTIPRELQLFAGNLKKKAIKPDKLYVARNKRFKLDNVLAYNEIAGKGDYIVIDTHYRRLNMNDFLRISGMSTIKYLCTTLSIDNVIVNEFSKWKARLDAIYAQASLY
;
A
#
# COMPACT_ATOMS: atom_id res chain seq x y z
N MET A 1 -11.53 -15.53 -4.83
CA MET A 1 -11.54 -15.24 -3.38
C MET A 1 -10.56 -14.14 -3.02
N ILE A 2 -10.83 -13.39 -1.94
CA ILE A 2 -10.01 -12.27 -1.45
C ILE A 2 -9.51 -12.55 -0.03
N ARG A 3 -8.21 -12.36 0.21
CA ARG A 3 -7.54 -12.60 1.50
C ARG A 3 -6.63 -11.44 1.85
N ILE A 4 -6.96 -10.73 2.92
CA ILE A 4 -6.30 -9.48 3.27
C ILE A 4 -5.52 -9.62 4.57
N GLY A 5 -4.32 -9.07 4.59
CA GLY A 5 -3.48 -8.99 5.78
C GLY A 5 -2.80 -10.31 6.13
N LEU A 6 -2.72 -11.30 5.23
CA LEU A 6 -2.01 -12.57 5.51
C LEU A 6 -0.49 -12.43 5.35
N GLY A 7 0.28 -13.09 6.22
CA GLY A 7 1.73 -13.25 6.08
C GLY A 7 2.12 -14.38 5.13
N PRO A 8 3.40 -14.52 4.75
CA PRO A 8 3.83 -15.51 3.73
C PRO A 8 3.41 -16.95 4.03
N LYS A 9 3.57 -17.42 5.28
CA LYS A 9 3.16 -18.76 5.69
C LYS A 9 1.65 -18.98 5.63
N GLU A 10 0.87 -17.94 5.89
CA GLU A 10 -0.60 -18.01 5.86
C GLU A 10 -1.11 -18.01 4.41
N LYS A 11 -0.49 -17.21 3.54
CA LYS A 11 -0.77 -17.25 2.10
C LYS A 11 -0.46 -18.62 1.52
N GLN A 12 0.68 -19.22 1.88
CA GLN A 12 1.03 -20.58 1.47
C GLN A 12 -0.07 -21.58 1.84
N LYS A 13 -0.55 -21.58 3.09
CA LYS A 13 -1.64 -22.48 3.51
C LYS A 13 -2.91 -22.31 2.68
N VAL A 14 -3.30 -21.07 2.39
CA VAL A 14 -4.47 -20.80 1.54
C VAL A 14 -4.27 -21.36 0.13
N VAL A 15 -3.07 -21.23 -0.43
CA VAL A 15 -2.74 -21.80 -1.75
C VAL A 15 -2.79 -23.32 -1.70
N ASP A 16 -2.18 -23.94 -0.69
CA ASP A 16 -2.18 -25.40 -0.50
C ASP A 16 -3.60 -25.96 -0.39
N GLU A 17 -4.43 -25.37 0.49
CA GLU A 17 -5.84 -25.74 0.68
C GLU A 17 -6.65 -25.54 -0.60
N TYR A 18 -6.36 -24.50 -1.39
CA TYR A 18 -7.07 -24.28 -2.64
C TYR A 18 -6.69 -25.34 -3.69
N LEU A 19 -5.40 -25.63 -3.84
CA LEU A 19 -4.90 -26.63 -4.78
C LEU A 19 -5.33 -28.05 -4.41
N SER A 20 -5.43 -28.40 -3.13
CA SER A 20 -5.89 -29.73 -2.70
C SER A 20 -7.37 -29.99 -3.01
N ASN A 21 -8.16 -28.93 -3.12
CA ASN A 21 -9.62 -29.00 -3.30
C ASN A 21 -10.05 -28.77 -4.75
N ASN A 22 -9.13 -28.40 -5.64
CA ASN A 22 -9.44 -28.05 -7.03
C ASN A 22 -8.46 -28.75 -7.98
N ASN A 23 -8.95 -29.16 -9.15
CA ASN A 23 -8.12 -29.84 -10.15
C ASN A 23 -7.30 -28.83 -10.98
N ILE A 24 -6.30 -28.21 -10.35
CA ILE A 24 -5.45 -27.18 -10.95
C ILE A 24 -4.15 -27.81 -11.47
N ASN A 25 -3.85 -27.61 -12.76
CA ASN A 25 -2.63 -28.17 -13.37
C ASN A 25 -1.46 -27.18 -13.49
N LYS A 26 -1.73 -25.87 -13.45
CA LYS A 26 -0.71 -24.80 -13.45
C LYS A 26 -1.28 -23.54 -12.78
N ALA A 27 -0.42 -22.79 -12.10
CA ALA A 27 -0.76 -21.51 -11.49
C ALA A 27 0.03 -20.35 -12.13
N TYR A 28 -0.58 -19.17 -12.20
CA TYR A 28 0.07 -17.92 -12.54
C TYR A 28 0.03 -17.00 -11.34
N CYS A 29 1.18 -16.47 -10.93
CA CYS A 29 1.27 -15.48 -9.87
C CYS A 29 1.59 -14.10 -10.46
N LEU A 30 0.61 -13.21 -10.46
CA LEU A 30 0.77 -11.80 -10.82
C LEU A 30 1.22 -11.04 -9.57
N TYR A 31 2.46 -10.54 -9.54
CA TYR A 31 3.06 -10.01 -8.32
C TYR A 31 3.72 -8.64 -8.49
N TYR A 32 3.69 -7.82 -7.44
CA TYR A 32 4.48 -6.60 -7.40
C TYR A 32 5.95 -6.89 -7.07
N ARG A 33 6.89 -6.36 -7.87
CA ARG A 33 8.33 -6.66 -7.82
C ARG A 33 8.95 -6.61 -6.42
N ASP A 34 8.60 -5.62 -5.62
CA ASP A 34 9.23 -5.40 -4.31
C ASP A 34 8.77 -6.43 -3.27
N PHE A 35 7.69 -7.17 -3.55
CA PHE A 35 7.12 -8.19 -2.65
C PHE A 35 6.95 -9.54 -3.33
N LYS A 36 7.89 -9.93 -4.21
CA LYS A 36 7.83 -11.21 -4.94
C LYS A 36 7.55 -12.38 -3.98
N PRO A 37 6.39 -13.06 -4.10
CA PRO A 37 6.09 -14.20 -3.27
C PRO A 37 6.90 -15.43 -3.74
N SER A 38 6.97 -16.43 -2.86
CA SER A 38 7.52 -17.75 -3.18
C SER A 38 6.60 -18.79 -2.59
N TYR A 39 5.72 -19.31 -3.45
CA TYR A 39 4.83 -20.42 -3.15
C TYR A 39 5.49 -21.73 -3.54
N LYS A 40 5.38 -22.72 -2.65
CA LYS A 40 5.75 -24.11 -2.92
C LYS A 40 4.47 -24.85 -3.29
N THR A 41 4.37 -25.32 -4.51
CA THR A 41 3.16 -25.97 -5.04
C THR A 41 3.56 -27.25 -5.77
N ASP A 42 2.66 -28.24 -5.78
CA ASP A 42 2.89 -29.48 -6.54
C ASP A 42 2.65 -29.30 -8.04
N CYS A 43 1.87 -28.28 -8.43
CA CYS A 43 1.72 -27.86 -9.81
C CYS A 43 2.77 -26.80 -10.19
N GLU A 44 3.03 -26.67 -11.50
CA GLU A 44 3.88 -25.61 -12.03
C GLU A 44 3.30 -24.23 -11.66
N ILE A 45 4.16 -23.33 -11.20
CA ILE A 45 3.79 -21.93 -10.94
C ILE A 45 4.69 -20.99 -11.74
N GLU A 46 4.06 -20.15 -12.55
CA GLU A 46 4.72 -19.10 -13.30
C GLU A 46 4.55 -17.76 -12.59
N TYR A 47 5.66 -17.04 -12.35
CA TYR A 47 5.62 -15.72 -11.73
C TYR A 47 5.76 -14.63 -12.79
N VAL A 48 4.72 -13.80 -12.95
CA VAL A 48 4.70 -12.68 -13.89
C VAL A 48 4.66 -11.38 -13.10
N GLU A 49 5.64 -10.50 -13.33
CA GLU A 49 5.64 -9.19 -12.68
C GLU A 49 4.39 -8.41 -13.11
N TYR A 50 3.78 -7.73 -12.16
CA TYR A 50 2.56 -6.97 -12.37
C TYR A 50 2.69 -5.92 -13.48
N ALA A 51 3.85 -5.25 -13.58
CA ALA A 51 4.12 -4.28 -14.64
C ALA A 51 4.31 -4.93 -16.03
N ASP A 52 4.62 -6.22 -16.09
CA ASP A 52 4.89 -6.95 -17.33
C ASP A 52 3.61 -7.41 -18.02
N ILE A 53 2.50 -7.53 -17.28
CA ILE A 53 1.25 -8.10 -17.82
C ILE A 53 0.60 -7.26 -18.93
N ILE A 54 1.05 -6.03 -19.14
CA ILE A 54 0.60 -5.16 -20.25
C ILE A 54 1.41 -5.41 -21.53
N MET A 55 2.59 -6.03 -21.44
CA MET A 55 3.46 -6.23 -22.60
C MET A 55 2.89 -7.34 -23.49
N TYR A 56 2.90 -7.14 -24.81
CA TYR A 56 2.31 -8.09 -25.77
C TYR A 56 2.79 -9.54 -25.62
N LYS A 57 4.08 -9.75 -25.32
CA LYS A 57 4.64 -11.09 -25.12
C LYS A 57 4.00 -11.86 -23.95
N TYR A 58 3.53 -11.15 -22.93
CA TYR A 58 2.79 -11.73 -21.82
C TYR A 58 1.29 -11.68 -22.10
N PHE A 59 0.79 -10.58 -22.67
CA PHE A 59 -0.63 -10.36 -22.85
C PHE A 59 -1.31 -11.43 -23.70
N TYR A 60 -0.84 -11.64 -24.93
CA TYR A 60 -1.47 -12.64 -25.80
C TYR A 60 -1.25 -14.06 -25.31
N ARG A 61 -0.04 -14.35 -24.82
CA ARG A 61 0.32 -15.68 -24.30
C ARG A 61 -0.54 -16.06 -23.09
N LEU A 62 -0.68 -15.18 -22.10
CA LEU A 62 -1.50 -15.44 -20.92
C LEU A 62 -2.99 -15.58 -21.28
N LEU A 63 -3.48 -14.86 -22.30
CA LEU A 63 -4.87 -15.03 -22.75
C LEU A 63 -5.13 -16.39 -23.39
N GLU A 64 -4.13 -16.96 -24.06
CA GLU A 64 -4.21 -18.27 -24.71
C GLU A 64 -3.97 -19.42 -23.72
N GLU A 65 -3.04 -19.26 -22.77
CA GLU A 65 -2.65 -20.33 -21.83
C GLU A 65 -3.58 -20.48 -20.61
N ILE A 66 -4.37 -19.46 -20.28
CA ILE A 66 -5.26 -19.47 -19.09
C ILE A 66 -6.62 -20.05 -19.46
N ASP A 67 -7.00 -21.12 -18.76
CA ASP A 67 -8.28 -21.83 -18.89
C ASP A 67 -8.87 -22.17 -17.51
N ASP A 68 -9.96 -22.93 -17.50
CA ASP A 68 -10.71 -23.36 -16.32
C ASP A 68 -9.94 -24.34 -15.40
N LYS A 69 -8.73 -24.77 -15.77
CA LYS A 69 -7.83 -25.61 -14.94
C LYS A 69 -6.61 -24.83 -14.44
N LYS A 70 -6.54 -23.52 -14.70
CA LYS A 70 -5.47 -22.65 -14.21
C LYS A 70 -5.93 -21.82 -13.04
N LEU A 71 -5.05 -21.67 -12.04
CA LEU A 71 -5.23 -20.75 -10.93
C LEU A 71 -4.49 -19.44 -11.21
N ILE A 72 -5.14 -18.29 -10.97
CA ILE A 72 -4.47 -16.99 -10.91
C ILE A 72 -4.35 -16.54 -9.45
N ILE A 73 -3.11 -16.34 -9.00
CA ILE A 73 -2.79 -15.72 -7.72
C ILE A 73 -2.39 -14.28 -8.01
N VAL A 74 -3.05 -13.33 -7.37
CA VAL A 74 -2.72 -11.90 -7.48
C VAL A 74 -2.19 -11.43 -6.13
N ASP A 75 -0.94 -10.98 -6.05
CA ASP A 75 -0.32 -10.54 -4.80
C ASP A 75 0.15 -9.09 -4.88
N GLY A 76 -0.57 -8.20 -4.18
CA GLY A 76 -0.24 -6.78 -4.11
C GLY A 76 -0.72 -5.97 -5.30
N CYS A 77 -1.94 -6.20 -5.80
CA CYS A 77 -2.44 -5.50 -6.99
C CYS A 77 -2.78 -4.02 -6.76
N MET A 78 -3.05 -3.55 -5.54
CA MET A 78 -3.46 -2.16 -5.31
C MET A 78 -2.30 -1.17 -5.45
N ARG A 79 -1.91 -0.84 -6.69
CA ARG A 79 -0.77 0.03 -7.02
C ARG A 79 -1.19 1.45 -7.44
N THR A 80 -2.48 1.65 -7.72
CA THR A 80 -3.09 2.95 -8.02
C THR A 80 -4.54 2.97 -7.59
N GLN A 81 -5.10 4.15 -7.30
CA GLN A 81 -6.52 4.34 -7.00
C GLN A 81 -7.39 4.43 -8.27
N ASN A 82 -6.75 4.57 -9.44
CA ASN A 82 -7.47 4.63 -10.71
C ASN A 82 -7.92 3.23 -11.14
N ARG A 83 -9.20 2.90 -10.91
CA ARG A 83 -9.83 1.63 -11.32
C ARG A 83 -9.81 1.38 -12.84
N SER A 84 -9.65 2.43 -13.64
CA SER A 84 -9.57 2.34 -15.10
C SER A 84 -8.14 2.25 -15.63
N GLU A 85 -7.16 2.04 -14.76
CA GLU A 85 -5.77 1.92 -15.16
C GLU A 85 -5.53 0.72 -16.10
N LEU A 86 -4.61 0.89 -17.05
CA LEU A 86 -4.38 -0.08 -18.13
C LEU A 86 -4.02 -1.46 -17.60
N THR A 87 -3.13 -1.55 -16.61
CA THR A 87 -2.72 -2.79 -15.98
C THR A 87 -3.90 -3.50 -15.32
N TYR A 88 -4.80 -2.79 -14.62
CA TYR A 88 -6.07 -3.37 -14.14
C TYR A 88 -6.91 -3.92 -15.29
N ASN A 89 -7.11 -3.15 -16.35
CA ASN A 89 -7.87 -3.61 -17.52
C ASN A 89 -7.28 -4.88 -18.14
N CYS A 90 -5.96 -4.95 -18.31
CA CYS A 90 -5.27 -6.14 -18.79
C CYS A 90 -5.44 -7.33 -17.84
N ALA A 91 -5.25 -7.14 -16.52
CA ALA A 91 -5.42 -8.18 -15.52
C ALA A 91 -6.83 -8.81 -15.57
N HIS A 92 -7.86 -7.99 -15.77
CA HIS A 92 -9.24 -8.47 -15.87
C HIS A 92 -9.48 -9.40 -17.06
N HIS A 93 -8.76 -9.25 -18.18
CA HIS A 93 -8.90 -10.18 -19.29
C HIS A 93 -8.47 -11.60 -18.88
N TYR A 94 -7.37 -11.75 -18.13
CA TYR A 94 -6.94 -13.05 -17.61
C TYR A 94 -7.88 -13.59 -16.54
N LEU A 95 -8.28 -12.74 -15.60
CA LEU A 95 -9.12 -13.11 -14.45
C LEU A 95 -10.53 -13.57 -14.85
N ASN A 96 -10.96 -13.24 -16.08
CA ASN A 96 -12.23 -13.70 -16.64
C ASN A 96 -12.12 -15.05 -17.37
N GLN A 97 -10.91 -15.54 -17.68
CA GLN A 97 -10.70 -16.84 -18.35
C GLN A 97 -10.85 -18.03 -17.40
N THR A 98 -10.77 -17.79 -16.08
CA THR A 98 -10.82 -18.85 -15.07
C THR A 98 -11.68 -18.43 -13.87
N PRO A 99 -12.46 -19.35 -13.28
CA PRO A 99 -13.10 -19.11 -11.99
C PRO A 99 -12.08 -19.16 -10.83
N HIS A 100 -10.89 -19.72 -11.06
CA HIS A 100 -9.90 -19.98 -10.02
C HIS A 100 -8.98 -18.79 -9.80
N LYS A 101 -9.27 -18.02 -8.75
CA LYS A 101 -8.51 -16.83 -8.38
C LYS A 101 -8.37 -16.65 -6.88
N ILE A 102 -7.17 -16.25 -6.47
CA ILE A 102 -6.85 -15.88 -5.08
C ILE A 102 -6.18 -14.50 -5.10
N ILE A 103 -6.81 -13.53 -4.44
CA ILE A 103 -6.32 -12.15 -4.38
C ILE A 103 -5.79 -11.89 -2.97
N PHE A 104 -4.50 -11.60 -2.89
CA PHE A 104 -3.80 -11.24 -1.66
C PHE A 104 -3.45 -9.75 -1.64
N GLU A 105 -3.75 -9.10 -0.52
CA GLU A 105 -3.32 -7.72 -0.29
C GLU A 105 -2.98 -7.49 1.18
N HIS A 106 -2.12 -6.51 1.48
CA HIS A 106 -1.69 -6.26 2.86
C HIS A 106 -2.71 -5.44 3.67
N PHE A 107 -3.26 -4.39 3.07
CA PHE A 107 -4.33 -3.57 3.61
C PHE A 107 -5.54 -3.61 2.67
N PRO A 108 -6.77 -3.40 3.15
CA PRO A 108 -7.97 -3.38 2.30
C PRO A 108 -8.09 -2.10 1.44
N ILE A 109 -7.31 -1.06 1.73
CA ILE A 109 -7.34 0.22 1.02
C ILE A 109 -5.94 0.77 0.81
N ILE A 110 -5.76 1.60 -0.22
CA ILE A 110 -4.58 2.46 -0.33
C ILE A 110 -4.80 3.63 0.65
N ASP A 111 -5.74 4.52 0.32
CA ASP A 111 -6.12 5.68 1.11
C ASP A 111 -7.63 5.76 1.40
N SER A 112 -8.50 5.51 0.41
CA SER A 112 -9.95 5.66 0.50
C SER A 112 -10.67 4.31 0.55
N LYS A 113 -11.90 4.29 1.09
CA LYS A 113 -12.77 3.10 1.08
C LYS A 113 -13.06 2.60 -0.34
N ASP A 114 -13.13 3.51 -1.31
CA ASP A 114 -13.38 3.15 -2.71
C ASP A 114 -12.24 2.36 -3.34
N ASP A 115 -11.03 2.39 -2.75
CA ASP A 115 -9.91 1.57 -3.22
C ASP A 115 -10.20 0.07 -3.07
N PHE A 116 -11.07 -0.31 -2.12
CA PHE A 116 -11.49 -1.70 -1.96
C PHE A 116 -12.19 -2.24 -3.21
N MET A 117 -12.82 -1.36 -4.00
CA MET A 117 -13.44 -1.75 -5.26
C MET A 117 -12.44 -2.33 -6.26
N ILE A 118 -11.15 -2.01 -6.15
CA ILE A 118 -10.11 -2.63 -6.96
C ILE A 118 -10.05 -4.14 -6.69
N LEU A 119 -10.07 -4.54 -5.41
CA LEU A 119 -10.06 -5.96 -5.03
C LEU A 119 -11.31 -6.68 -5.53
N LEU A 120 -12.46 -6.03 -5.42
CA LEU A 120 -13.74 -6.56 -5.93
C LEU A 120 -13.76 -6.63 -7.46
N ASP A 121 -13.17 -5.68 -8.18
CA ASP A 121 -13.08 -5.73 -9.64
C ASP A 121 -12.15 -6.87 -10.09
N PHE A 122 -11.09 -7.17 -9.33
CA PHE A 122 -10.23 -8.33 -9.58
C PHE A 122 -10.97 -9.64 -9.37
N GLU A 123 -11.89 -9.70 -8.41
CA GLU A 123 -12.77 -10.87 -8.24
C GLU A 123 -13.85 -10.91 -9.33
N ASN A 124 -14.57 -9.83 -9.59
CA ASN A 124 -15.68 -9.80 -10.53
C ASN A 124 -15.96 -8.39 -11.06
N LYS A 125 -15.15 -7.92 -12.02
CA LYS A 125 -15.31 -6.60 -12.65
C LYS A 125 -16.73 -6.33 -13.14
N GLY A 126 -17.38 -7.34 -13.75
CA GLY A 126 -18.73 -7.20 -14.31
C GLY A 126 -19.76 -6.80 -13.24
N LYS A 127 -19.73 -7.44 -12.08
CA LYS A 127 -20.66 -7.22 -10.95
C LYS A 127 -20.55 -5.81 -10.34
N TYR A 128 -19.35 -5.22 -10.39
CA TYR A 128 -19.02 -3.97 -9.67
C TYR A 128 -18.76 -2.75 -10.55
N LYS A 129 -18.88 -2.91 -11.87
CA LYS A 129 -18.74 -1.81 -12.84
C LYS A 129 -19.68 -0.65 -12.52
N GLY A 130 -19.11 0.56 -12.40
CA GLY A 130 -19.86 1.80 -12.14
C GLY A 130 -20.37 1.97 -10.70
N LYS A 131 -20.12 1.01 -9.80
CA LYS A 131 -20.51 1.11 -8.38
C LYS A 131 -19.42 1.75 -7.54
N SER A 132 -19.80 2.56 -6.55
CA SER A 132 -18.92 3.02 -5.46
C SER A 132 -18.93 2.01 -4.31
N PHE A 133 -17.98 2.11 -3.39
CA PHE A 133 -17.89 1.16 -2.27
C PHE A 133 -19.10 1.25 -1.34
N ASN A 134 -19.65 0.07 -1.05
CA ASN A 134 -20.67 -0.15 -0.03
C ASN A 134 -20.22 -1.30 0.87
N TYR A 135 -20.41 -1.16 2.19
CA TYR A 135 -20.04 -2.19 3.16
C TYR A 135 -20.75 -3.53 2.93
N ILE A 136 -21.94 -3.53 2.33
CA ILE A 136 -22.63 -4.78 1.98
C ILE A 136 -21.77 -5.67 1.07
N PHE A 137 -20.92 -5.08 0.22
CA PHE A 137 -20.04 -5.82 -0.67
C PHE A 137 -18.97 -6.63 0.06
N LEU A 138 -18.73 -6.37 1.35
CA LEU A 138 -17.84 -7.19 2.17
C LEU A 138 -18.40 -8.60 2.43
N HIS A 139 -19.70 -8.79 2.21
CA HIS A 139 -20.40 -10.06 2.38
C HIS A 139 -20.81 -10.72 1.05
N ASP A 140 -20.59 -10.03 -0.07
CA ASP A 140 -21.00 -10.46 -1.40
C ASP A 140 -20.05 -11.48 -2.05
N GLU A 141 -18.79 -11.51 -1.61
CA GLU A 141 -17.73 -12.37 -2.13
C GLU A 141 -17.07 -13.14 -0.99
N ASP A 142 -16.31 -14.19 -1.30
CA ASP A 142 -15.47 -14.88 -0.32
C ASP A 142 -14.28 -13.99 0.09
N ILE A 143 -14.51 -13.16 1.11
CA ILE A 143 -13.56 -12.21 1.67
C ILE A 143 -13.23 -12.63 3.10
N LYS A 144 -11.94 -12.79 3.41
CA LYS A 144 -11.46 -12.92 4.79
C LYS A 144 -10.34 -11.94 5.07
N ILE A 145 -10.42 -11.27 6.21
CA ILE A 145 -9.46 -10.24 6.59
C ILE A 145 -8.84 -10.57 7.95
N LYS A 146 -7.51 -10.58 7.99
CA LYS A 146 -6.73 -10.51 9.21
C LYS A 146 -6.32 -9.06 9.48
N PRO A 147 -6.94 -8.36 10.45
CA PRO A 147 -6.68 -6.94 10.66
C PRO A 147 -5.22 -6.62 10.97
N ARG A 148 -4.66 -5.64 10.26
CA ARG A 148 -3.33 -5.08 10.53
C ARG A 148 -3.49 -3.78 11.30
N LYS A 149 -3.58 -3.87 12.63
CA LYS A 149 -3.76 -2.72 13.52
C LYS A 149 -2.47 -1.89 13.57
N ILE A 150 -2.55 -0.63 13.12
CA ILE A 150 -1.44 0.32 13.12
C ILE A 150 -1.69 1.43 14.15
N LYS A 151 -0.65 1.83 14.88
CA LYS A 151 -0.64 2.97 15.79
C LYS A 151 0.40 4.00 15.34
N LEU A 152 0.15 5.27 15.65
CA LEU A 152 1.11 6.36 15.46
C LEU A 152 1.40 6.99 16.82
N ASN A 153 2.66 6.95 17.22
CA ASN A 153 3.17 7.59 18.42
C ASN A 153 4.08 8.74 18.01
N THR A 154 3.82 9.93 18.53
CA THR A 154 4.66 11.10 18.27
C THR A 154 5.83 11.15 19.25
N ILE A 155 6.98 11.59 18.77
CA ILE A 155 8.17 11.90 19.55
C ILE A 155 8.38 13.42 19.39
N PRO A 156 8.20 14.21 20.44
CA PRO A 156 8.31 15.66 20.34
C PRO A 156 9.73 16.07 19.95
N VAL A 157 9.83 17.03 19.04
CA VAL A 157 11.07 17.72 18.69
C VAL A 157 10.85 19.20 18.91
N GLU A 158 11.58 19.75 19.87
CA GLU A 158 11.53 21.19 20.19
C GLU A 158 11.97 22.02 18.99
N ILE A 159 11.39 23.19 18.81
CA ILE A 159 11.78 24.18 17.81
C ILE A 159 11.92 25.53 18.50
N SER A 160 12.75 26.41 17.94
CA SER A 160 12.87 27.78 18.44
C SER A 160 11.74 28.68 17.92
N GLU A 161 11.53 29.83 18.56
CA GLU A 161 10.62 30.87 18.04
C GLU A 161 11.03 31.31 16.63
N LYS A 162 12.34 31.45 16.38
CA LYS A 162 12.88 31.76 15.06
C LYS A 162 12.54 30.70 14.01
N ASP A 163 12.55 29.41 14.36
CA ASP A 163 12.15 28.35 13.45
C ASP A 163 10.67 28.46 13.08
N PHE A 164 9.82 28.81 14.06
CA PHE A 164 8.39 29.03 13.87
C PHE A 164 8.12 30.23 12.95
N GLU A 165 8.77 31.38 13.20
CA GLU A 165 8.66 32.55 12.34
C GLU A 165 9.08 32.25 10.89
N ASN A 166 10.19 31.52 10.70
CA ASN A 166 10.65 31.13 9.38
C ASN A 166 9.67 30.17 8.69
N TYR A 167 9.04 29.28 9.44
CA TYR A 167 8.01 28.39 8.92
C TYR A 167 6.77 29.16 8.46
N GLU A 168 6.29 30.11 9.27
CA GLU A 168 5.12 30.93 8.92
C GLU A 168 5.38 31.80 7.69
N LYS A 169 6.56 32.45 7.61
CA LYS A 169 6.99 33.17 6.41
C LYS A 169 7.06 32.27 5.17
N LYS A 170 7.59 31.05 5.30
CA LYS A 170 7.63 30.08 4.19
C LYS A 170 6.22 29.66 3.79
N LYS A 171 5.31 29.47 4.75
CA LYS A 171 3.92 29.12 4.49
C LYS A 171 3.21 30.23 3.71
N GLU A 172 3.27 31.48 4.17
CA GLU A 172 2.70 32.63 3.47
C GLU A 172 3.26 32.75 2.06
N TYR A 173 4.59 32.70 1.91
CA TYR A 173 5.23 32.71 0.60
C TYR A 173 4.70 31.61 -0.33
N LEU A 174 4.52 30.38 0.17
CA LEU A 174 4.02 29.26 -0.62
C LEU A 174 2.56 29.47 -1.06
N PHE A 175 1.72 30.11 -0.24
CA PHE A 175 0.36 30.47 -0.61
C PHE A 175 0.34 31.58 -1.67
N ASP A 176 1.10 32.65 -1.46
CA ASP A 176 1.18 33.80 -2.36
C ASP A 176 1.74 33.42 -3.74
N ASN A 177 2.62 32.41 -3.79
CA ASN A 177 3.33 31.99 -5.00
C ASN A 177 2.85 30.64 -5.56
N LEU A 178 1.69 30.13 -5.12
CA LEU A 178 1.15 28.86 -5.62
C LEU A 178 0.75 28.97 -7.11
N GLY A 179 0.09 30.06 -7.49
CA GLY A 179 -0.44 30.25 -8.84
C GLY A 179 -1.31 29.07 -9.29
N ASN A 180 -1.06 28.57 -10.51
CA ASN A 180 -1.77 27.42 -11.09
C ASN A 180 -1.14 26.04 -10.74
N LYS A 181 -0.23 25.97 -9.77
CA LYS A 181 0.41 24.71 -9.37
C LYS A 181 -0.54 23.84 -8.53
N ASP A 182 -0.23 22.55 -8.47
CA ASP A 182 -0.92 21.60 -7.57
C ASP A 182 -0.91 22.12 -6.12
N PRO A 183 -2.07 22.35 -5.48
CA PRO A 183 -2.16 22.82 -4.09
C PRO A 183 -1.43 21.93 -3.09
N ASN A 184 -1.27 20.64 -3.40
CA ASN A 184 -0.49 19.72 -2.57
C ASN A 184 1.00 20.07 -2.51
N THR A 185 1.49 21.00 -3.33
CA THR A 185 2.86 21.53 -3.25
C THR A 185 3.12 22.17 -1.88
N ILE A 186 2.16 22.90 -1.33
CA ILE A 186 2.30 23.60 -0.04
C ILE A 186 2.60 22.60 1.11
N PRO A 187 1.73 21.61 1.41
CA PRO A 187 2.00 20.67 2.50
C PRO A 187 3.27 19.85 2.26
N ARG A 188 3.59 19.50 1.00
CA ARG A 188 4.81 18.76 0.65
C ARG A 188 6.08 19.55 0.99
N GLU A 189 6.09 20.86 0.70
CA GLU A 189 7.21 21.76 0.99
C GLU A 189 7.35 22.08 2.48
N LEU A 190 6.22 22.30 3.16
CA LEU A 190 6.21 22.54 4.61
C LEU A 190 6.66 21.30 5.39
N GLN A 191 6.33 20.10 4.91
CA GLN A 191 6.78 18.87 5.56
C GLN A 191 8.30 18.67 5.41
N LEU A 192 8.87 18.99 4.25
CA LEU A 192 10.32 18.96 4.05
C LEU A 192 11.03 19.96 4.97
N PHE A 193 10.46 21.16 5.12
CA PHE A 193 10.95 22.18 6.05
C PHE A 193 10.94 21.67 7.50
N ALA A 194 9.79 21.17 7.98
CA ALA A 194 9.70 20.60 9.32
C ALA A 194 10.66 19.41 9.52
N GLY A 195 10.81 18.56 8.51
CA GLY A 195 11.78 17.45 8.56
C GLY A 195 13.23 17.92 8.69
N ASN A 196 13.60 19.06 8.09
CA ASN A 196 14.94 19.62 8.27
C ASN A 196 15.18 20.04 9.73
N LEU A 197 14.18 20.62 10.40
CA LEU A 197 14.28 20.95 11.83
C LEU A 197 14.41 19.71 12.70
N LYS A 198 13.77 18.59 12.29
CA LYS A 198 13.83 17.31 13.00
C LYS A 198 15.19 16.62 12.91
N LYS A 199 16.09 17.05 12.01
CA LYS A 199 17.43 16.48 11.84
C LYS A 199 18.22 16.42 13.16
N LYS A 200 18.07 17.43 14.03
CA LYS A 200 18.77 17.51 15.32
C LYS A 200 18.38 16.40 16.31
N ALA A 201 17.25 15.73 16.09
CA ALA A 201 16.78 14.62 16.93
C ALA A 201 17.19 13.24 16.40
N ILE A 202 17.95 13.17 15.30
CA ILE A 202 18.47 11.93 14.73
C ILE A 202 19.62 11.41 15.60
N LYS A 203 19.52 10.14 16.01
CA LYS A 203 20.53 9.46 16.82
C LYS A 203 21.28 8.42 15.99
N PRO A 204 22.62 8.36 16.00
CA PRO A 204 23.39 7.43 15.14
C PRO A 204 23.07 5.94 15.34
N ASP A 205 22.65 5.55 16.54
CA ASP A 205 22.34 4.18 16.95
C ASP A 205 20.93 3.70 16.54
N LYS A 206 20.14 4.56 15.88
CA LYS A 206 18.75 4.27 15.48
C LYS A 206 18.58 4.37 13.97
N LEU A 207 17.62 3.60 13.46
CA LEU A 207 17.22 3.65 12.06
C LEU A 207 16.09 4.65 11.84
N TYR A 208 16.20 5.44 10.78
CA TYR A 208 15.21 6.44 10.42
C TYR A 208 14.75 6.24 8.98
N VAL A 209 13.53 6.71 8.71
CA VAL A 209 13.01 6.82 7.35
C VAL A 209 12.56 8.26 7.07
N ALA A 210 12.89 8.74 5.88
CA ALA A 210 12.49 10.05 5.37
C ALA A 210 12.03 9.93 3.92
N ARG A 211 11.39 10.98 3.39
CA ARG A 211 10.94 11.04 2.00
C ARG A 211 12.08 10.91 0.98
N ASN A 212 13.29 11.36 1.32
CA ASN A 212 14.46 11.32 0.46
C ASN A 212 15.78 11.34 1.26
N LYS A 213 16.91 11.12 0.56
CA LYS A 213 18.27 11.11 1.11
C LYS A 213 18.88 12.50 1.43
N ARG A 214 18.07 13.55 1.63
CA ARG A 214 18.61 14.92 1.81
C ARG A 214 19.54 15.07 3.02
N PHE A 215 19.42 14.20 4.02
CA PHE A 215 20.23 14.27 5.23
C PHE A 215 21.66 13.77 5.06
N LYS A 216 21.92 12.92 4.04
CA LYS A 216 23.22 12.28 3.78
C LYS A 216 23.79 11.56 5.02
N LEU A 217 22.94 10.79 5.70
CA LEU A 217 23.29 9.98 6.87
C LEU A 217 22.96 8.51 6.58
N ASP A 218 23.89 7.60 6.90
CA ASP A 218 23.76 6.18 6.56
C ASP A 218 22.60 5.50 7.29
N ASN A 219 22.25 5.99 8.49
CA ASN A 219 21.14 5.48 9.29
C ASN A 219 19.78 6.10 8.92
N VAL A 220 19.72 6.93 7.87
CA VAL A 220 18.48 7.56 7.37
C VAL A 220 18.20 7.10 5.95
N LEU A 221 17.22 6.21 5.81
CA LEU A 221 16.84 5.62 4.52
C LEU A 221 15.66 6.35 3.88
N ALA A 222 15.60 6.33 2.56
CA ALA A 222 14.37 6.71 1.86
C ALA A 222 13.36 5.54 1.87
N TYR A 223 12.07 5.85 1.74
CA TYR A 223 10.99 4.85 1.74
C TYR A 223 11.20 3.70 0.73
N ASN A 224 11.79 3.99 -0.43
CA ASN A 224 12.06 3.02 -1.50
C ASN A 224 13.34 2.19 -1.28
N GLU A 225 14.06 2.40 -0.19
CA GLU A 225 15.30 1.67 0.14
C GLU A 225 15.11 0.71 1.31
N ILE A 226 13.91 0.69 1.88
CA ILE A 226 13.56 -0.23 2.95
C ILE A 226 13.42 -1.62 2.33
N ALA A 227 14.35 -2.50 2.64
CA ALA A 227 14.42 -3.85 2.07
C ALA A 227 14.03 -4.96 3.06
N GLY A 228 13.71 -4.62 4.32
CA GLY A 228 13.41 -5.62 5.33
C GLY A 228 12.75 -5.09 6.59
N LYS A 229 12.57 -5.99 7.54
CA LYS A 229 12.01 -5.69 8.85
C LYS A 229 12.93 -4.76 9.64
N GLY A 230 12.35 -3.88 10.44
CA GLY A 230 13.11 -2.99 11.31
C GLY A 230 12.23 -2.13 12.20
N ASP A 231 12.85 -1.48 13.19
CA ASP A 231 12.22 -0.50 14.08
C ASP A 231 12.66 0.91 13.67
N TYR A 232 12.01 1.45 12.64
CA TYR A 232 12.35 2.74 12.05
C TYR A 232 11.63 3.89 12.77
N ILE A 233 12.29 5.04 12.87
CA ILE A 233 11.67 6.30 13.28
C ILE A 233 11.41 7.16 12.03
N VAL A 234 10.15 7.55 11.83
CA VAL A 234 9.73 8.39 10.70
C VAL A 234 10.06 9.85 11.01
N ILE A 235 10.83 10.48 10.12
CA ILE A 235 11.17 11.91 10.21
C ILE A 235 10.08 12.75 9.52
N ASP A 236 9.71 12.35 8.32
CA ASP A 236 8.65 12.91 7.50
C ASP A 236 7.99 11.79 6.69
N THR A 237 6.68 11.89 6.51
CA THR A 237 5.93 10.85 5.80
C THR A 237 6.05 11.02 4.30
N HIS A 238 5.90 9.92 3.56
CA HIS A 238 5.75 10.03 2.12
C HIS A 238 4.40 10.69 1.75
N TYR A 239 4.38 11.51 0.70
CA TYR A 239 3.18 12.22 0.24
C TYR A 239 2.15 11.28 -0.41
N ARG A 240 2.60 10.15 -0.95
CA ARG A 240 1.75 9.05 -1.42
C ARG A 240 1.53 8.08 -0.27
N ARG A 241 0.27 7.83 0.07
CA ARG A 241 -0.13 6.81 1.05
C ARG A 241 0.38 5.41 0.69
N LEU A 242 0.37 5.06 -0.60
CA LEU A 242 0.88 3.78 -1.10
C LEU A 242 2.29 3.46 -0.57
N ASN A 243 3.21 4.41 -0.67
CA ASN A 243 4.59 4.20 -0.21
C ASN A 243 4.68 4.02 1.32
N MET A 244 3.78 4.64 2.08
CA MET A 244 3.68 4.41 3.52
C MET A 244 3.15 2.99 3.80
N ASN A 245 2.14 2.54 3.06
CA ASN A 245 1.58 1.20 3.20
C ASN A 245 2.61 0.12 2.86
N ASP A 246 3.38 0.33 1.79
CA ASP A 246 4.47 -0.55 1.36
C ASP A 246 5.58 -0.58 2.41
N PHE A 247 5.97 0.58 2.96
CA PHE A 247 6.90 0.64 4.08
C PHE A 247 6.43 -0.16 5.31
N LEU A 248 5.14 -0.05 5.69
CA LEU A 248 4.57 -0.82 6.80
C LEU A 248 4.57 -2.32 6.50
N ARG A 249 4.27 -2.72 5.25
CA ARG A 249 4.32 -4.13 4.80
C ARG A 249 5.73 -4.70 4.94
N ILE A 250 6.75 -3.99 4.44
CA ILE A 250 8.15 -4.46 4.42
C ILE A 250 8.74 -4.47 5.84
N SER A 251 8.61 -3.34 6.55
CA SER A 251 9.16 -3.19 7.89
C SER A 251 8.48 -4.11 8.91
N GLY A 252 7.22 -4.49 8.65
CA GLY A 252 6.38 -5.25 9.57
C GLY A 252 5.96 -4.44 10.80
N MET A 253 6.15 -3.12 10.78
CA MET A 253 5.83 -2.25 11.92
C MET A 253 4.32 -2.11 12.11
N SER A 254 3.87 -2.30 13.35
CA SER A 254 2.49 -2.01 13.79
C SER A 254 2.38 -0.73 14.62
N THR A 255 3.52 -0.19 15.07
CA THR A 255 3.58 1.08 15.81
C THR A 255 4.60 1.98 15.14
N ILE A 256 4.13 3.06 14.55
CA ILE A 256 4.95 4.08 13.90
C ILE A 256 5.42 5.06 14.97
N LYS A 257 6.72 5.29 15.03
CA LYS A 257 7.33 6.36 15.83
C LYS A 257 7.59 7.54 14.90
N TYR A 258 6.93 8.68 15.13
CA TYR A 258 7.03 9.86 14.27
C TYR A 258 7.65 11.03 15.01
N LEU A 259 8.75 11.58 14.49
CA LEU A 259 9.29 12.84 14.98
C LEU A 259 8.30 13.96 14.67
N CYS A 260 7.84 14.68 15.70
CA CYS A 260 6.76 15.65 15.61
C CYS A 260 7.21 16.97 16.23
N THR A 261 7.16 18.04 15.45
CA THR A 261 7.32 19.42 15.92
C THR A 261 5.96 19.98 16.34
N THR A 262 5.96 21.19 16.88
CA THR A 262 4.74 21.98 17.15
C THR A 262 4.20 22.70 15.91
N LEU A 263 4.85 22.58 14.74
CA LEU A 263 4.41 23.22 13.50
C LEU A 263 3.11 22.59 12.99
N SER A 264 2.26 23.43 12.38
CA SER A 264 0.92 23.03 11.93
C SER A 264 0.92 21.87 10.93
N ILE A 265 1.96 21.73 10.10
CA ILE A 265 2.06 20.62 9.15
C ILE A 265 2.12 19.25 9.83
N ASP A 266 2.76 19.13 10.99
CA ASP A 266 2.83 17.86 11.70
C ASP A 266 1.47 17.46 12.26
N ASN A 267 0.68 18.42 12.73
CA ASN A 267 -0.72 18.19 13.12
C ASN A 267 -1.57 17.71 11.94
N VAL A 268 -1.37 18.30 10.74
CA VAL A 268 -2.05 17.84 9.52
C VAL A 268 -1.71 16.37 9.23
N ILE A 269 -0.44 15.99 9.29
CA ILE A 269 0.00 14.60 9.04
C ILE A 269 -0.58 13.62 10.05
N VAL A 270 -0.57 13.96 11.34
CA VAL A 270 -1.15 13.13 12.42
C VAL A 270 -2.66 12.97 12.22
N ASN A 271 -3.36 14.05 11.86
CA ASN A 271 -4.80 14.01 11.60
C ASN A 271 -5.14 13.20 10.35
N GLU A 272 -4.40 13.36 9.25
CA GLU A 272 -4.59 12.58 8.02
C GLU A 272 -4.32 11.09 8.25
N PHE A 273 -3.29 10.75 9.04
CA PHE A 273 -3.07 9.37 9.46
C PHE A 273 -4.25 8.84 10.28
N SER A 274 -4.77 9.62 11.23
CA SER A 274 -5.88 9.22 12.08
C SER A 274 -7.17 8.98 11.29
N LYS A 275 -7.46 9.83 10.30
CA LYS A 275 -8.58 9.64 9.35
C LYS A 275 -8.40 8.37 8.52
N TRP A 276 -7.22 8.15 7.96
CA TRP A 276 -6.91 6.93 7.21
C TRP A 276 -7.10 5.68 8.07
N LYS A 277 -6.57 5.69 9.29
CA LYS A 277 -6.74 4.60 10.27
C LYS A 277 -8.22 4.36 10.60
N ALA A 278 -9.01 5.41 10.78
CA ALA A 278 -10.45 5.27 11.04
C ALA A 278 -11.18 4.59 9.86
N ARG A 279 -10.82 4.94 8.61
CA ARG A 279 -11.36 4.26 7.41
C ARG A 279 -10.97 2.79 7.39
N LEU A 280 -9.72 2.48 7.72
CA LEU A 280 -9.20 1.12 7.80
C LEU A 280 -9.95 0.29 8.86
N ASP A 281 -10.09 0.83 10.07
CA ASP A 281 -10.78 0.17 11.19
C ASP A 281 -12.27 -0.04 10.89
N ALA A 282 -12.92 0.89 10.18
CA ALA A 282 -14.32 0.75 9.78
C ALA A 282 -14.54 -0.45 8.84
N ILE A 283 -13.62 -0.70 7.89
CA ILE A 283 -13.67 -1.90 7.04
C ILE A 283 -13.45 -3.16 7.87
N TYR A 284 -12.47 -3.14 8.79
CA TYR A 284 -12.21 -4.28 9.66
C TYR A 284 -13.38 -4.64 10.57
N ALA A 285 -14.14 -3.66 11.05
CA ALA A 285 -15.31 -3.89 11.89
C ALA A 285 -16.48 -4.54 11.13
N GLN A 286 -16.55 -4.38 9.81
CA GLN A 286 -17.65 -4.85 8.97
C GLN A 286 -17.29 -6.12 8.17
N ALA A 287 -16.02 -6.46 8.05
CA ALA A 287 -15.57 -7.61 7.27
C ALA A 287 -15.58 -8.92 8.08
N SER A 288 -15.73 -10.05 7.38
CA SER A 288 -15.51 -11.39 7.93
C SER A 288 -14.05 -11.56 8.38
N LEU A 289 -13.86 -11.84 9.67
CA LEU A 289 -12.54 -11.98 10.28
C LEU A 289 -11.92 -13.36 9.95
N TYR A 290 -10.62 -13.36 9.65
CA TYR A 290 -9.80 -14.56 9.44
C TYR A 290 -9.27 -15.13 10.76
#